data_AF-A0A3M0XZ12-F1
#
_entry.id   AF-A0A3M0XZ12-F1
#
_cell.length_a   1.000
_cell.length_b   1.000
_cell.length_c   1.000
_cell.angle_alpha   90.00
_cell.angle_beta   90.00
_cell.angle_gamma   90.00
#
_symmetry.space_group_name_H-M   'P 1'
#
loop_
_entity.id
_entity.type
_entity.pdbx_description
1 polymer ?
#
loop_
_entity_poly.entity_id
_entity_poly.type
_entity_poly.pdbx_seq_one_letter_code
_entity_poly.pdbx_strand_id
1 'polypeptide(L)'
;MRDGHPPNRPSPSSGAPLPIRLRKGDGVWIFHYERGAEGRLLARVSELARQADSGLDWVDAALISHEISRRIAANLAAMASDEEEDRL
;
A
#
# COMPACT_ATOMS: atom_id res chain seq x y z
N MET A 1 -6.49 3.80 -44.40
CA MET A 1 -7.48 3.33 -43.42
C MET A 1 -6.74 3.08 -42.12
N ARG A 2 -7.24 3.58 -40.98
CA ARG A 2 -6.53 3.54 -39.69
C ARG A 2 -6.71 2.16 -39.06
N ASP A 3 -5.61 1.46 -38.79
CA ASP A 3 -5.59 0.27 -37.94
C ASP A 3 -5.85 0.70 -36.48
N GLY A 4 -7.08 0.51 -36.02
CA GLY A 4 -7.48 0.74 -34.65
C GLY A 4 -7.03 -0.43 -33.77
N HIS A 5 -5.86 -0.30 -33.15
CA HIS A 5 -5.47 -1.15 -32.02
C HIS A 5 -6.54 -0.99 -30.92
N PRO A 6 -7.12 -2.08 -30.38
CA PRO A 6 -8.04 -1.96 -29.26
C PRO A 6 -7.31 -1.31 -28.07
N PRO A 7 -7.98 -0.45 -27.28
CA PRO A 7 -7.37 0.12 -26.10
C PRO A 7 -6.99 -1.03 -25.17
N ASN A 8 -5.68 -1.12 -24.88
CA ASN A 8 -5.08 -1.95 -23.86
C ASN A 8 -5.97 -1.93 -22.59
N ARG A 9 -6.79 -2.96 -22.38
CA ARG A 9 -7.50 -3.12 -21.11
C ARG A 9 -6.42 -3.44 -20.09
N PRO A 10 -6.19 -2.60 -19.06
CA PRO A 10 -5.27 -2.97 -18.00
C PRO A 10 -5.78 -4.29 -17.40
N SER A 11 -4.95 -5.32 -17.46
CA SER A 11 -5.18 -6.59 -16.79
C SER A 11 -5.47 -6.32 -15.30
N PRO A 12 -6.39 -7.06 -14.65
CA PRO A 12 -6.73 -6.87 -13.24
C PRO A 12 -5.57 -7.15 -12.26
N SER A 13 -4.40 -7.54 -12.77
CA SER A 13 -3.14 -7.65 -12.03
C SER A 13 -2.43 -6.30 -11.79
N SER A 14 -2.93 -5.18 -12.32
CA SER A 14 -2.44 -3.84 -11.98
C SER A 14 -3.49 -3.10 -11.13
N GLY A 15 -3.57 -3.48 -9.85
CA GLY A 15 -4.40 -2.78 -8.88
C GLY A 15 -3.87 -1.37 -8.66
N ALA A 16 -4.76 -0.37 -8.64
CA ALA A 16 -4.39 1.02 -8.38
C ALA A 16 -3.50 1.12 -7.12
N PRO A 17 -2.46 1.97 -7.15
CA PRO A 17 -1.55 2.11 -6.02
C PRO A 17 -2.32 2.50 -4.76
N LEU A 18 -2.03 1.79 -3.67
CA LEU A 18 -2.64 1.99 -2.37
C LEU A 18 -1.90 3.13 -1.65
N PRO A 19 -2.60 4.16 -1.17
CA PRO A 19 -1.98 5.20 -0.36
C PRO A 19 -1.92 4.79 1.12
N ILE A 20 -0.83 5.18 1.79
CA ILE A 20 -0.71 5.28 3.24
C ILE A 20 -0.38 6.71 3.60
N ARG A 21 -1.09 7.22 4.61
CA ARG A 21 -0.94 8.59 5.09
C ARG A 21 -0.35 8.57 6.48
N LEU A 22 0.76 9.27 6.66
CA LEU A 22 1.34 9.58 7.96
C LEU A 22 1.25 11.08 8.20
N ARG A 23 0.61 11.48 9.30
CA ARG A 23 0.60 12.87 9.76
C ARG A 23 1.71 13.07 10.78
N LYS A 24 2.55 14.08 10.57
CA LYS A 24 3.63 14.45 11.49
C LYS A 24 3.73 15.96 11.58
N GLY A 25 3.46 16.51 12.77
CA GLY A 25 3.31 17.96 12.95
C GLY A 25 2.27 18.53 11.99
N ASP A 26 2.62 19.59 11.28
CA ASP A 26 1.80 20.20 10.22
C ASP A 26 1.95 19.53 8.84
N GLY A 27 2.83 18.52 8.73
CA GLY A 27 3.12 17.81 7.49
C GLY A 27 2.31 16.53 7.29
N VAL A 28 2.00 16.20 6.04
CA VAL A 28 1.38 14.92 5.64
C VAL A 28 2.29 14.21 4.64
N TRP A 29 2.72 13.02 5.02
CA TRP A 29 3.45 12.11 4.15
C TRP A 29 2.48 11.14 3.51
N ILE A 30 2.53 11.01 2.18
CA ILE A 30 1.69 10.07 1.43
C ILE A 30 2.60 9.11 0.68
N PHE A 31 2.55 7.84 1.07
CA PHE A 31 3.28 6.76 0.42
C PHE A 31 2.33 5.99 -0.49
N HIS A 32 2.72 5.80 -1.73
CA HIS A 32 1.99 4.98 -2.69
C HIS A 32 2.75 3.67 -2.90
N TYR A 33 2.04 2.55 -2.85
CA TYR A 33 2.60 1.23 -3.10
C TYR A 33 1.63 0.35 -3.89
N GLU A 34 2.17 -0.56 -4.67
CA GLU A 34 1.37 -1.56 -5.38
C GLU A 34 0.96 -2.69 -4.43
N ARG A 35 -0.20 -3.32 -4.66
CA ARG A 35 -0.60 -4.53 -3.90
C ARG A 35 0.47 -5.61 -4.05
N GLY A 36 0.90 -6.20 -2.94
CA GLY A 36 1.99 -7.18 -2.92
C GLY A 36 3.39 -6.55 -2.83
N ALA A 37 3.52 -5.23 -2.92
CA ALA A 37 4.78 -4.51 -2.78
C ALA A 37 4.97 -3.89 -1.38
N GLU A 38 4.18 -4.32 -0.39
CA GLU A 38 4.21 -3.80 0.98
C GLU A 38 5.63 -3.90 1.58
N GLY A 39 6.30 -5.03 1.39
CA GLY A 39 7.67 -5.23 1.88
C GLY A 39 8.67 -4.22 1.30
N ARG A 40 8.50 -3.81 0.04
CA ARG A 40 9.35 -2.79 -0.60
C ARG A 40 9.09 -1.42 0.00
N LEU A 41 7.83 -1.08 0.29
CA LEU A 41 7.49 0.16 0.97
C LEU A 41 8.10 0.20 2.38
N LEU A 42 7.98 -0.88 3.16
CA LEU A 42 8.55 -0.98 4.51
C LEU A 42 10.07 -0.82 4.51
N ALA A 43 10.76 -1.44 3.56
CA ALA A 43 12.20 -1.28 3.40
C ALA A 43 12.58 0.18 3.10
N ARG A 44 11.83 0.84 2.21
CA ARG A 44 12.09 2.25 1.85
C ARG A 44 11.81 3.20 3.01
N VAL A 45 10.73 3.00 3.75
CA VAL A 45 10.40 3.79 4.95
C VAL A 45 11.47 3.61 6.02
N SER A 46 11.96 2.38 6.20
CA SER A 46 13.05 2.09 7.14
C SER A 46 14.36 2.77 6.74
N GLU A 47 14.65 2.86 5.43
CA GLU A 47 15.80 3.60 4.92
C GLU A 47 15.67 5.11 5.18
N LEU A 48 14.48 5.67 4.91
CA LEU A 48 14.20 7.09 5.18
C LEU A 48 14.34 7.41 6.67
N ALA A 49 13.84 6.55 7.56
CA ALA A 49 13.97 6.73 9.01
C ALA A 49 15.43 6.70 9.53
N ARG A 50 16.37 6.17 8.74
CA ARG A 50 17.81 6.20 9.05
C ARG A 50 18.52 7.44 8.54
N GLN A 51 17.89 8.20 7.64
CA GLN A 51 18.41 9.45 7.12
C GLN A 51 17.98 10.60 8.04
N ALA A 52 18.94 11.31 8.62
CA ALA A 52 18.67 12.38 9.60
C ALA A 52 17.88 13.58 9.01
N ASP A 53 17.89 13.75 7.68
CA ASP A 53 17.26 14.86 6.97
C ASP A 53 15.91 14.48 6.32
N SER A 54 15.43 13.24 6.52
CA SER A 54 14.18 12.79 5.90
C SER A 54 12.93 13.32 6.59
N GLY A 55 13.06 13.85 7.82
CA GLY A 55 11.93 14.22 8.66
C GLY A 55 11.12 13.01 9.19
N LEU A 56 11.54 11.78 8.89
CA LEU A 56 10.96 10.54 9.39
C LEU A 56 11.91 9.89 10.39
N ASP A 57 11.36 9.38 11.48
CA ASP A 57 12.13 8.65 12.50
C ASP A 57 11.70 7.18 12.60
N TRP A 58 12.41 6.43 13.44
CA TRP A 58 12.16 5.01 13.63
C TRP A 58 10.76 4.72 14.21
N VAL A 59 10.14 5.66 14.92
CA VAL A 59 8.78 5.53 15.44
C VAL A 59 7.78 5.64 14.30
N ASP A 60 7.96 6.62 13.41
CA ASP A 60 7.17 6.75 12.19
C ASP A 60 7.20 5.47 11.34
N ALA A 61 8.39 4.88 11.18
CA ALA A 61 8.55 3.64 10.45
C ALA A 61 7.80 2.47 11.10
N ALA A 62 7.83 2.38 12.44
CA ALA A 62 7.08 1.37 13.18
C ALA A 62 5.56 1.57 13.03
N LEU A 63 5.08 2.82 13.05
CA LEU A 63 3.66 3.15 12.85
C LEU A 63 3.19 2.78 11.44
N ILE A 64 3.96 3.11 10.41
CA ILE A 64 3.66 2.72 9.02
C ILE A 64 3.64 1.19 8.89
N SER A 65 4.59 0.50 9.53
CA SER A 65 4.65 -0.96 9.54
C SER A 65 3.41 -1.59 10.17
N HIS A 66 2.98 -1.05 11.31
CA HIS A 66 1.77 -1.49 11.99
C HIS A 66 0.51 -1.26 11.14
N GLU A 67 0.39 -0.09 10.50
CA GLU A 67 -0.76 0.24 9.66
C GLU A 67 -0.86 -0.69 8.44
N ILE A 68 0.27 -0.99 7.79
CA ILE A 68 0.33 -1.97 6.71
C ILE A 68 -0.13 -3.35 7.19
N SER A 69 0.41 -3.81 8.34
CA SER A 69 0.05 -5.10 8.89
C SER A 69 -1.44 -5.21 9.20
N ARG A 70 -2.03 -4.18 9.83
CA ARG A 70 -3.48 -4.12 10.09
C ARG A 70 -4.29 -4.17 8.81
N ARG A 71 -3.89 -3.43 7.78
CA ARG A 71 -4.60 -3.40 6.50
C ARG A 71 -4.57 -4.74 5.78
N ILE A 72 -3.42 -5.43 5.80
CA ILE A 72 -3.30 -6.79 5.26
C ILE A 72 -4.21 -7.74 6.02
N ALA A 73 -4.16 -7.72 7.37
CA ALA A 73 -4.99 -8.57 8.20
C ALA A 73 -6.50 -8.35 7.97
N ALA A 74 -6.93 -7.08 7.84
CA ALA A 74 -8.31 -6.74 7.53
C ALA A 74 -8.74 -7.26 6.15
N ASN A 75 -7.87 -7.15 5.14
CA ASN A 75 -8.16 -7.65 3.80
C ASN A 75 -8.25 -9.18 3.77
N LEU A 76 -7.37 -9.88 4.50
CA LEU A 76 -7.42 -11.33 4.65
C LEU A 76 -8.71 -11.79 5.34
N ALA A 77 -9.13 -11.09 6.40
CA ALA A 77 -10.37 -11.39 7.11
C ALA A 77 -11.60 -11.20 6.20
N ALA A 78 -11.64 -10.11 5.43
CA ALA A 78 -12.74 -9.86 4.48
C ALA A 78 -12.85 -10.96 3.42
N MET A 79 -11.72 -11.41 2.86
CA MET A 79 -11.70 -12.50 1.88
C MET A 79 -12.21 -13.82 2.47
N ALA A 80 -11.85 -14.12 3.72
CA ALA A 80 -12.34 -15.31 4.41
C ALA A 80 -13.85 -15.24 4.68
N SER A 81 -14.41 -14.06 4.93
CA SER A 81 -15.85 -13.87 5.13
C SER A 81 -16.66 -14.00 3.83
N ASP A 82 -16.13 -13.55 2.69
CA ASP A 82 -16.76 -13.72 1.37
C ASP A 82 -16.93 -15.22 0.99
N GLU A 83 -15.97 -16.08 1.37
CA GLU A 83 -16.02 -17.53 1.11
C GLU A 83 -17.05 -18.29 1.97
N GLU A 84 -17.46 -17.75 3.12
CA GLU A 84 -18.51 -18.36 3.96
C GLU A 84 -19.92 -17.99 3.48
N GLU A 85 -20.11 -16.83 2.86
CA GLU A 85 -21.42 -16.37 2.36
C GLU A 85 -21.80 -17.05 1.02
N ASP A 86 -20.83 -17.41 0.17
CA ASP A 86 -21.06 -18.19 -1.07
C ASP A 86 -21.38 -19.67 -0.80
N ARG A 87 -21.14 -20.14 0.43
CA ARG A 87 -21.38 -21.54 0.85
C ARG A 87 -22.73 -21.79 1.53
N LEU A 88 -23.54 -20.76 1.79
CA LEU A 88 -24.86 -20.86 2.44
C LEU A 88 -26.01 -20.72 1.43
#